data_AF-A0A4Y2I7S7-F1
#
_entry.id   AF-A0A4Y2I7S7-F1
#
_cell.length_a   1.000
_cell.length_b   1.000
_cell.length_c   1.000
_cell.angle_alpha   90.00
_cell.angle_beta   90.00
_cell.angle_gamma   90.00
#
_symmetry.space_group_name_H-M   'P 1'
#
loop_
_entity.id
_entity.type
_entity.pdbx_description
1 polymer ?
#
loop_
_entity_poly.entity_id
_entity_poly.type
_entity_poly.pdbx_seq_one_letter_code
_entity_poly.pdbx_strand_id
1 'polypeptide(L)'
;MSNQDNEKLLSDLNAANKKIEHLSEVLNESESTNLRLSEQVRVLKEEVRRLERNKEREQHAENLEYLKNVFIKFATLSPCSEKAMLIPVLTTMLKLSPAEQQQLKSISGDIDGDESSTSGWGSYLHRWSGLA
;
A
#
# COMPACT_ATOMS: atom_id res chain seq x y z
N MET A 1 -15.22 73.37 13.46
CA MET A 1 -15.62 71.96 13.66
C MET A 1 -16.40 71.91 14.96
N SER A 2 -17.61 71.35 14.94
CA SER A 2 -18.49 71.30 16.11
C SER A 2 -17.91 70.34 17.16
N ASN A 3 -18.09 70.61 18.45
CA ASN A 3 -17.72 69.68 19.53
C ASN A 3 -18.38 68.29 19.33
N GLN A 4 -19.55 68.28 18.70
CA GLN A 4 -20.30 67.08 18.35
C GLN A 4 -19.63 66.22 17.26
N ASP A 5 -18.87 66.85 16.35
CA ASP A 5 -18.10 66.13 15.33
C ASP A 5 -16.91 65.40 15.98
N ASN A 6 -16.26 66.04 16.97
CA ASN A 6 -15.16 65.44 17.73
C ASN A 6 -15.63 64.25 18.60
N GLU A 7 -16.77 64.34 19.26
CA GLU A 7 -17.34 63.21 20.00
C GLU A 7 -17.67 62.02 19.10
N LYS A 8 -18.22 62.29 17.91
CA LYS A 8 -18.51 61.24 16.93
C LYS A 8 -17.23 60.57 16.43
N LEU A 9 -16.19 61.35 16.10
CA LEU A 9 -14.88 60.84 15.72
C LEU A 9 -14.24 59.96 16.80
N LEU A 10 -14.34 60.36 18.07
CA LEU A 10 -13.83 59.56 19.20
C LEU A 10 -14.60 58.24 19.38
N SER A 11 -15.92 58.26 19.19
CA SER A 11 -16.75 57.05 19.22
C SER A 11 -16.38 56.09 18.08
N ASP A 12 -16.25 56.59 16.86
CA ASP A 12 -15.88 55.80 15.69
C ASP A 12 -14.47 55.22 15.84
N LEU A 13 -13.53 55.98 16.40
CA LEU A 13 -12.17 55.52 16.71
C LEU A 13 -12.16 54.41 17.76
N ASN A 14 -12.96 54.55 18.82
CA ASN A 14 -13.12 53.49 19.82
C ASN A 14 -13.76 52.23 19.24
N ALA A 15 -14.76 52.38 18.35
CA ALA A 15 -15.38 51.25 17.66
C ALA A 15 -14.39 50.55 16.72
N ALA A 16 -13.53 51.30 16.02
CA ALA A 16 -12.48 50.76 15.18
C ALA A 16 -11.42 50.00 15.99
N ASN A 17 -10.96 50.55 17.13
CA ASN A 17 -10.00 49.89 18.01
C ASN A 17 -10.53 48.55 18.55
N LYS A 18 -11.80 48.51 18.99
CA LYS A 18 -12.44 47.26 19.44
C LYS A 18 -12.53 46.21 18.33
N LYS A 19 -12.79 46.62 17.09
CA LYS A 19 -12.79 45.71 15.93
C LYS A 19 -11.39 45.17 15.64
N ILE A 20 -10.36 46.01 15.73
CA ILE A 20 -8.96 45.59 15.54
C ILE A 20 -8.55 44.57 16.61
N GLU A 21 -8.89 44.81 17.87
CA GLU A 21 -8.63 43.89 18.97
C GLU A 21 -9.30 42.53 18.72
N HIS A 22 -10.60 42.54 18.42
CA HIS A 22 -11.33 41.30 18.11
C HIS A 22 -10.77 40.55 16.90
N LEU A 23 -10.43 41.25 15.81
CA LEU A 23 -9.82 40.62 14.63
C LEU A 23 -8.45 40.02 14.95
N SER A 24 -7.68 40.64 15.84
CA SER A 24 -6.38 40.13 16.28
C SER A 24 -6.53 38.85 17.10
N GLU A 25 -7.53 38.78 17.98
CA GLU A 25 -7.86 37.56 18.73
C GLU A 25 -8.25 36.41 17.80
N VAL A 26 -9.18 36.67 16.86
CA VAL A 26 -9.64 35.67 15.90
C VAL A 26 -8.50 35.21 14.98
N LEU A 27 -7.61 36.12 14.59
CA LEU A 27 -6.42 35.78 13.80
C LEU A 27 -5.49 34.85 14.57
N ASN A 28 -5.19 35.16 15.83
CA ASN A 28 -4.35 34.33 16.67
C ASN A 28 -4.96 32.93 16.92
N GLU A 29 -6.27 32.86 17.12
CA GLU A 29 -6.99 31.58 17.20
C GLU A 29 -6.89 30.80 15.88
N SER A 30 -7.05 31.48 14.74
CA SER A 30 -6.89 30.88 13.41
C SER A 30 -5.48 30.36 13.16
N GLU A 31 -4.44 31.11 13.54
CA GLU A 31 -3.04 30.67 13.41
C GLU A 31 -2.75 29.46 14.29
N SER A 32 -3.20 29.48 15.55
CA SER A 32 -3.06 28.35 16.49
C SER A 32 -3.74 27.08 15.96
N THR A 33 -4.96 27.20 15.44
CA THR A 33 -5.68 26.06 14.85
C THR A 33 -5.00 25.55 13.58
N ASN A 34 -4.44 26.44 12.76
CA ASN A 34 -3.69 26.08 11.55
C ASN A 34 -2.42 25.28 11.89
N LEU A 35 -1.66 25.72 12.90
CA LEU A 35 -0.48 24.99 13.39
C LEU A 35 -0.86 23.58 13.84
N ARG A 36 -1.94 23.46 14.62
CA ARG A 36 -2.45 22.16 15.09
C ARG A 36 -2.88 21.25 13.94
N LEU A 37 -3.56 21.79 12.93
CA LEU A 37 -3.96 21.03 11.75
C LEU A 37 -2.75 20.59 10.92
N SER A 38 -1.77 21.46 10.74
CA SER A 38 -0.54 21.16 10.03
C SER A 38 0.23 20.01 10.70
N GLU A 39 0.28 20.00 12.03
CA GLU A 39 0.89 18.91 12.78
C GLU A 39 0.11 17.60 12.67
N GLN A 40 -1.22 17.64 12.75
CA GLN A 40 -2.06 16.45 12.51
C GLN A 40 -1.84 15.88 11.11
N VAL A 41 -1.78 16.74 10.09
CA VAL A 41 -1.49 16.32 8.70
C VAL A 41 -0.10 15.66 8.62
N ARG A 42 0.90 16.21 9.30
CA ARG A 42 2.26 15.63 9.35
C ARG A 42 2.24 14.23 9.95
N VAL A 43 1.60 14.06 11.11
CA VAL A 43 1.49 12.77 11.80
C VAL A 43 0.71 11.76 10.96
N LEU A 44 -0.44 12.14 10.40
CA LEU A 44 -1.25 11.26 9.55
C LEU A 44 -0.49 10.80 8.30
N LYS A 45 0.26 11.69 7.65
CA LYS A 45 1.09 11.31 6.49
C LYS A 45 2.14 10.27 6.85
N GLU A 46 2.78 10.40 8.02
CA GLU A 46 3.76 9.40 8.47
C GLU A 46 3.10 8.06 8.80
N GLU A 47 1.91 8.10 9.39
CA GLU A 47 1.15 6.89 9.71
C GLU A 47 0.72 6.13 8.46
N VAL A 48 0.28 6.84 7.40
CA VAL A 48 -0.02 6.23 6.10
C VAL A 48 1.20 5.52 5.54
N ARG A 49 2.36 6.19 5.49
CA ARG A 49 3.62 5.58 5.00
C ARG A 49 4.04 4.36 5.83
N ARG A 50 3.80 4.39 7.14
CA ARG A 50 4.07 3.26 8.04
C ARG A 50 3.16 2.07 7.72
N LEU A 51 1.87 2.34 7.53
CA LEU A 51 0.88 1.32 7.18
C LEU A 51 1.18 0.70 5.81
N GLU A 52 1.57 1.49 4.81
CA GLU A 52 1.98 1.00 3.49
C GLU A 52 3.18 0.04 3.61
N ARG A 53 4.24 0.43 4.33
CA ARG A 53 5.39 -0.46 4.59
C ARG A 53 5.02 -1.74 5.32
N ASN A 54 4.09 -1.67 6.27
CA ASN A 54 3.61 -2.86 6.98
C ASN A 54 2.80 -3.77 6.05
N LYS A 55 1.94 -3.21 5.20
CA LYS A 55 1.18 -3.96 4.21
C LYS A 55 2.08 -4.65 3.20
N GLU A 56 3.14 -3.97 2.73
CA GLU A 56 4.15 -4.60 1.88
C GLU A 56 4.79 -5.78 2.61
N ARG A 57 5.24 -5.63 3.87
CA ARG A 57 5.81 -6.73 4.65
C ARG A 57 4.84 -7.89 4.84
N GLU A 58 3.57 -7.60 5.12
CA GLU A 58 2.51 -8.61 5.26
C GLU A 58 2.29 -9.36 3.95
N GLN A 59 2.22 -8.65 2.81
CA GLN A 59 2.14 -9.27 1.49
C GLN A 59 3.36 -10.16 1.20
N HIS A 60 4.57 -9.73 1.57
CA HIS A 60 5.76 -10.57 1.43
C HIS A 60 5.70 -11.81 2.33
N ALA A 61 5.16 -11.69 3.55
CA ALA A 61 4.96 -12.81 4.47
C ALA A 61 3.90 -13.80 3.95
N GLU A 62 2.77 -13.31 3.42
CA GLU A 62 1.75 -14.13 2.77
C GLU A 62 2.31 -14.88 1.55
N ASN A 63 3.11 -14.19 0.72
CA ASN A 63 3.78 -14.80 -0.42
C ASN A 63 4.75 -15.92 0.02
N LEU A 64 5.47 -15.73 1.12
CA LEU A 64 6.35 -16.75 1.69
C LEU A 64 5.58 -17.95 2.26
N GLU A 65 4.44 -17.71 2.90
CA GLU A 65 3.58 -18.79 3.37
C GLU A 65 2.98 -19.60 2.21
N TYR A 66 2.57 -18.92 1.15
CA TYR A 66 2.12 -19.58 -0.06
C TYR A 66 3.26 -20.40 -0.70
N LEU A 67 4.46 -19.82 -0.83
CA LEU A 67 5.65 -20.51 -1.32
C LEU A 67 5.98 -21.75 -0.49
N LYS A 68 5.91 -21.66 0.84
CA LYS A 68 6.06 -22.81 1.76
C LYS A 68 5.08 -23.92 1.38
N ASN A 69 3.80 -23.60 1.18
CA ASN A 69 2.79 -24.59 0.83
C ASN A 69 3.05 -25.25 -0.53
N VAL A 70 3.43 -24.46 -1.54
CA VAL A 70 3.80 -24.97 -2.87
C VAL A 70 5.02 -25.87 -2.80
N PHE A 71 6.04 -25.44 -2.06
CA PHE A 71 7.28 -26.20 -1.90
C PHE A 71 7.03 -27.52 -1.18
N ILE A 72 6.26 -27.53 -0.08
CA ILE A 72 5.88 -28.75 0.63
C ILE A 72 5.13 -29.69 -0.33
N LYS A 73 4.15 -29.18 -1.08
CA LYS A 73 3.42 -29.99 -2.07
C LYS A 73 4.34 -30.55 -3.15
N PHE A 74 5.26 -29.75 -3.68
CA PHE A 74 6.24 -30.19 -4.68
C PHE A 74 7.17 -31.29 -4.12
N ALA A 75 7.60 -31.17 -2.87
CA ALA A 75 8.48 -32.13 -2.22
C ALA A 75 7.78 -33.48 -1.93
N THR A 76 6.49 -33.47 -1.59
CA THR A 76 5.74 -34.68 -1.24
C THR A 76 5.08 -35.37 -2.43
N LEU A 77 4.85 -34.67 -3.55
CA LEU A 77 4.33 -35.28 -4.77
C LEU A 77 5.35 -36.25 -5.40
N SER A 78 4.86 -37.40 -5.81
CA SER A 78 5.57 -38.31 -6.71
C SER A 78 5.82 -37.63 -8.08
N PRO A 79 6.80 -38.09 -8.87
CA PRO A 79 6.99 -37.61 -10.24
C PRO A 79 5.72 -37.83 -11.08
N CYS A 80 4.97 -36.75 -11.35
CA CYS A 80 3.71 -36.76 -12.08
C CYS A 80 3.45 -35.39 -12.72
N SER A 81 2.47 -35.30 -13.62
CA SER A 81 2.11 -34.06 -14.31
C SER A 81 1.80 -32.90 -13.35
N GLU A 82 1.20 -33.18 -12.20
CA GLU A 82 0.91 -32.17 -11.17
C GLU A 82 2.19 -31.57 -10.58
N LYS A 83 3.25 -32.37 -10.42
CA LYS A 83 4.55 -31.89 -9.93
C LYS A 83 5.22 -30.97 -10.96
N ALA A 84 5.10 -31.28 -12.25
CA ALA A 84 5.61 -30.43 -13.33
C ALA A 84 4.87 -29.09 -13.42
N MET A 85 3.56 -29.07 -13.15
CA MET A 85 2.74 -27.85 -13.11
C MET A 85 3.11 -26.87 -11.98
N LEU A 86 3.78 -27.33 -10.93
CA LEU A 86 4.26 -26.45 -9.84
C LEU A 86 5.58 -25.73 -10.20
N ILE A 87 6.31 -26.18 -11.23
CA ILE A 87 7.61 -25.62 -11.61
C ILE A 87 7.50 -24.15 -12.06
N PRO A 88 6.54 -23.74 -12.92
CA PRO A 88 6.36 -22.33 -13.27
C PRO A 88 6.12 -21.45 -12.06
N VAL A 89 5.37 -21.95 -11.06
CA VAL A 89 5.05 -21.23 -9.82
C VAL A 89 6.30 -21.02 -8.97
N LEU A 90 7.09 -22.08 -8.79
CA LEU A 90 8.38 -21.98 -8.11
C LEU A 90 9.36 -21.09 -8.87
N THR A 91 9.34 -21.14 -10.21
CA THR A 91 10.18 -20.30 -11.07
C THR A 91 9.88 -18.82 -10.87
N THR A 92 8.59 -18.43 -10.84
CA THR A 92 8.21 -17.03 -10.65
C THR A 92 8.46 -16.55 -9.23
N MET A 93 8.18 -17.37 -8.21
CA MET A 93 8.33 -16.97 -6.80
C MET A 93 9.77 -16.95 -6.31
N LEU A 94 10.60 -17.90 -6.76
CA LEU A 94 12.02 -17.99 -6.40
C LEU A 94 12.95 -17.32 -7.41
N LYS A 95 12.41 -16.82 -8.54
CA LYS A 95 13.17 -16.26 -9.66
C LYS A 95 14.28 -17.22 -10.13
N LEU A 96 13.90 -18.47 -10.36
CA LEU A 96 14.84 -19.52 -10.76
C LEU A 96 15.46 -19.19 -12.12
N SER A 97 16.76 -19.47 -12.24
CA SER A 97 17.45 -19.47 -13.52
C SER A 97 16.97 -20.61 -14.43
N PRO A 98 17.19 -20.52 -15.75
CA PRO A 98 16.83 -21.60 -16.67
C PRO A 98 17.47 -22.95 -16.31
N ALA A 99 18.70 -22.92 -15.75
CA ALA A 99 19.40 -24.12 -15.31
C ALA A 99 18.71 -24.78 -14.10
N GLU A 100 18.34 -24.00 -13.09
CA GLU A 100 17.61 -24.48 -11.90
C GLU A 100 16.21 -24.99 -12.27
N GLN A 101 15.54 -24.32 -13.21
CA GLN A 101 14.25 -24.77 -13.73
C GLN A 101 14.36 -26.15 -14.40
N GLN A 102 15.43 -26.38 -15.18
CA GLN A 102 15.66 -27.66 -15.85
C GLN A 102 15.94 -28.77 -14.85
N GLN A 103 16.66 -28.49 -13.75
CA GLN A 103 16.85 -29.44 -12.66
C GLN A 103 15.52 -29.87 -12.02
N LEU A 104 14.59 -28.93 -11.79
CA LEU A 104 13.27 -29.26 -11.25
C LEU A 104 12.43 -30.09 -12.23
N LYS A 105 12.52 -29.82 -13.55
CA LYS A 105 11.82 -30.59 -14.59
C LYS A 105 12.27 -32.05 -14.62
N SER A 106 13.58 -32.28 -14.51
CA SER A 106 14.12 -33.65 -14.43
C SER A 106 13.61 -34.42 -13.21
N ILE A 107 13.34 -33.73 -12.08
CA ILE A 107 12.83 -34.33 -10.84
C ILE A 107 11.31 -34.57 -10.89
N SER A 108 10.56 -33.74 -11.64
CA SER A 108 9.11 -33.91 -11.78
C SER A 108 8.70 -35.09 -12.65
N GLY A 109 9.66 -35.70 -13.36
CA GLY A 109 9.41 -36.69 -14.40
C GLY A 109 9.09 -35.99 -15.72
N ASP A 110 9.93 -36.17 -16.73
CA ASP A 110 9.63 -35.77 -18.10
C ASP A 110 8.32 -36.43 -18.53
N ILE A 111 7.32 -35.62 -18.87
CA ILE A 111 6.26 -36.05 -19.78
C ILE A 111 6.41 -35.17 -21.01
N ASP A 112 7.21 -35.64 -21.96
CA ASP A 112 7.02 -35.28 -23.35
C ASP A 112 5.57 -35.63 -23.72
N GLY A 113 4.77 -34.61 -24.02
CA GLY A 113 3.51 -34.70 -24.74
C GLY A 113 2.41 -35.60 -24.17
N ASP A 114 1.50 -35.04 -23.37
CA ASP A 114 0.10 -35.46 -23.46
C ASP A 114 -0.84 -34.27 -23.24
N GLU A 115 -1.53 -33.90 -24.31
CA GLU A 115 -2.32 -32.68 -24.48
C GLU A 115 -3.76 -32.83 -23.97
N SER A 116 -4.01 -33.72 -22.99
CA SER A 116 -5.37 -34.17 -22.67
C SER A 116 -5.92 -33.81 -21.27
N SER A 117 -5.26 -32.98 -20.46
CA SER A 117 -5.74 -32.67 -19.09
C SER A 117 -5.59 -31.21 -18.64
N THR A 118 -5.88 -30.27 -19.54
CA THR A 118 -5.77 -28.82 -19.29
C THR A 118 -6.92 -28.18 -18.48
N SER A 119 -7.97 -28.93 -18.13
CA SER A 119 -9.23 -28.32 -17.69
C SER A 119 -9.35 -27.95 -16.20
N GLY A 120 -8.43 -28.38 -15.33
CA GLY A 120 -8.59 -28.23 -13.86
C GLY A 120 -7.87 -27.06 -13.20
N TRP A 121 -6.74 -26.62 -13.75
CA TRP A 121 -5.80 -25.73 -13.05
C TRP A 121 -5.59 -24.34 -13.70
N GLY A 122 -6.07 -24.13 -14.93
CA GLY A 122 -5.93 -22.86 -15.64
C GLY A 122 -6.52 -21.65 -14.89
N SER A 123 -7.57 -21.86 -14.10
CA SER A 123 -8.20 -20.82 -13.29
C SER A 123 -7.28 -20.22 -12.22
N TYR A 124 -6.37 -21.01 -11.65
CA TYR A 124 -5.43 -20.53 -10.62
C TYR A 124 -4.20 -19.84 -11.23
N LEU A 125 -3.79 -20.21 -12.45
CA LEU A 125 -2.71 -19.55 -13.19
C LEU A 125 -3.06 -18.12 -13.62
N HIS A 126 -4.30 -17.88 -14.07
CA HIS A 126 -4.75 -16.54 -14.46
C HIS A 126 -4.74 -15.53 -13.31
N ARG A 127 -4.92 -15.99 -12.06
CA ARG A 127 -4.85 -15.12 -10.89
C ARG A 127 -3.43 -14.58 -10.60
N TRP A 128 -2.40 -15.12 -11.25
CA TRP A 128 -1.02 -14.64 -11.13
C TRP A 128 -0.48 -13.92 -12.37
N SER A 129 -1.09 -14.12 -13.55
CA SER A 129 -0.69 -13.41 -14.77
C SER A 129 -0.97 -11.89 -14.72
N GLY A 130 -1.70 -11.39 -13.72
CA GLY A 130 -2.02 -9.97 -13.55
C GLY A 130 -0.99 -9.14 -12.79
N LEU A 131 0.21 -9.66 -12.56
CA LEU A 131 1.30 -9.00 -11.82
C LEU A 131 2.55 -8.70 -12.69
N ALA A 132 2.39 -8.72 -14.02
CA ALA A 132 3.39 -8.26 -14.98
C ALA A 132 3.12 -6.82 -15.42
#